data_AF-A0A0B1SKI7-F1
#
_entry.id   AF-A0A0B1SKI7-F1
#
_cell.length_a   1.000
_cell.length_b   1.000
_cell.length_c   1.000
_cell.angle_alpha   90.00
_cell.angle_beta   90.00
_cell.angle_gamma   90.00
#
_symmetry.space_group_name_H-M   'P 1'
#
loop_
_entity.id
_entity.type
_entity.pdbx_description
1 polymer ?
#
loop_
_entity_poly.entity_id
_entity_poly.type
_entity_poly.pdbx_seq_one_letter_code
_entity_poly.pdbx_strand_id
1 'polypeptide(L)' 'MRDGCWLEEERCLMPFHYDRVYTVEFQSKHGQIQVLVNGEPLTTFAERISGDDVTNVNVKGGVHVHSVSYL' A
#
# COMPACT_ATOMS: atom_id res chain seq x y z
N MET A 1 -8.67 6.82 -8.83
CA MET A 1 -9.12 8.06 -9.50
C MET A 1 -9.98 7.63 -10.67
N ARG A 2 -11.08 8.31 -10.97
CA ARG A 2 -11.86 8.06 -12.19
C ARG A 2 -12.14 9.42 -12.80
N ASP A 3 -11.76 9.59 -14.06
CA ASP A 3 -11.93 10.85 -14.81
C ASP A 3 -11.32 12.07 -14.10
N GLY A 4 -10.14 11.89 -13.48
CA GLY A 4 -9.46 12.97 -12.74
C GLY A 4 -10.03 13.25 -11.34
N CYS A 5 -11.05 12.51 -10.89
CA CYS A 5 -11.65 12.67 -9.57
C CYS A 5 -11.20 11.59 -8.59
N TRP A 6 -11.03 11.97 -7.33
CA TRP A 6 -10.92 11.02 -6.22
C TRP A 6 -12.25 10.28 -6.05
N LEU A 7 -12.14 9.01 -5.68
CA LEU A 7 -13.28 8.17 -5.33
C LEU A 7 -13.40 8.10 -3.79
N GLU A 8 -14.38 7.36 -3.29
CA GLU A 8 -14.57 7.16 -1.85
C GLU A 8 -13.31 6.57 -1.17
N GLU A 9 -12.97 7.13 -0.01
CA GLU A 9 -11.81 6.76 0.78
C GLU A 9 -12.08 5.52 1.64
N GLU A 10 -11.18 4.54 1.60
CA GLU A 10 -11.17 3.41 2.53
C GLU A 10 -10.19 3.70 3.67
N ARG A 11 -10.57 3.40 4.91
CA ARG A 11 -9.78 3.71 6.11
C ARG A 11 -9.52 2.47 6.94
N CYS A 12 -8.35 2.42 7.56
CA CYS A 12 -7.96 1.39 8.52
C CYS A 12 -7.38 2.03 9.79
N LEU A 13 -7.12 1.21 10.81
CA LEU A 13 -6.46 1.65 12.04
C LEU A 13 -5.01 2.04 11.77
N MET A 14 -4.46 2.99 12.53
CA MET A 14 -3.05 3.40 12.43
C MET A 14 -2.13 2.35 13.09
N PRO A 15 -1.30 1.60 12.34
CA PRO A 15 -0.41 0.60 12.92
C PRO A 15 0.97 1.15 13.32
N PHE A 16 1.28 2.39 12.94
CA PHE A 16 2.60 2.97 13.06
C PHE A 16 2.75 3.82 14.32
N HIS A 17 3.91 3.71 14.95
CA HIS A 17 4.36 4.52 16.07
C HIS A 17 5.70 5.16 15.71
N TYR A 18 5.96 6.34 16.29
CA TYR A 18 7.24 7.03 16.11
C TYR A 18 8.42 6.16 16.57
N ASP A 19 9.59 6.40 15.97
CA ASP A 19 10.88 5.79 16.31
C ASP A 19 10.90 4.25 16.24
N ARG A 20 10.09 3.67 15.35
CA ARG A 20 10.09 2.23 15.04
C ARG A 20 10.31 1.97 13.56
N VAL A 21 11.01 0.86 13.28
CA VAL A 21 11.20 0.34 11.92
C VAL A 21 10.10 -0.65 11.60
N TYR A 22 9.57 -0.56 10.39
CA TYR A 22 8.50 -1.41 9.89
C TYR A 22 8.87 -1.98 8.53
N THR A 23 8.45 -3.22 8.29
CA THR A 23 8.30 -3.75 6.94
C THR A 23 6.86 -3.54 6.51
N VAL A 24 6.65 -2.90 5.37
CA VAL A 24 5.32 -2.75 4.76
C VAL A 24 5.32 -3.51 3.45
N GLU A 25 4.39 -4.42 3.31
CA GLU A 25 4.29 -5.30 2.15
C GLU A 25 2.98 -5.04 1.39
N PHE A 26 3.08 -4.93 0.07
CA PHE A 26 1.94 -4.85 -0.84
C PHE A 26 1.92 -6.11 -1.70
N GLN A 27 0.91 -6.96 -1.52
CA GLN A 27 0.75 -8.19 -2.29
C GLN A 27 -0.44 -8.07 -3.23
N SER A 28 -0.21 -8.05 -4.55
CA SER A 28 -1.31 -8.15 -5.53
C SER A 28 -1.82 -9.59 -5.57
N LYS A 29 -3.13 -9.76 -5.39
CA LYS A 29 -3.85 -11.03 -5.39
C LYS A 29 -5.18 -10.87 -6.10
N HIS A 30 -5.25 -11.32 -7.37
CA HIS A 30 -6.48 -11.45 -8.16
C HIS A 30 -7.44 -10.25 -8.05
N GLY A 31 -6.99 -9.05 -8.42
CA GLY A 31 -7.82 -7.83 -8.38
C GLY A 31 -7.92 -7.19 -7.00
N GLN A 32 -7.02 -7.54 -6.08
CA GLN A 32 -6.92 -6.92 -4.76
C GLN A 32 -5.45 -6.71 -4.39
N ILE A 33 -5.18 -5.72 -3.55
CA ILE A 33 -3.89 -5.47 -2.95
C ILE A 33 -4.01 -5.71 -1.45
N GLN A 34 -3.39 -6.77 -0.95
CA GLN A 34 -3.28 -7.04 0.48
C GLN A 34 -2.11 -6.24 1.04
N VAL A 35 -2.36 -5.49 2.11
CA VAL A 35 -1.36 -4.69 2.83
C VAL A 35 -1.02 -5.39 4.13
N LEU A 36 0.26 -5.67 4.35
CA LEU A 36 0.77 -6.25 5.58
C LEU A 36 1.75 -5.29 6.23
N VAL A 37 1.79 -5.33 7.57
CA VAL A 37 2.78 -4.62 8.37
C VAL A 37 3.49 -5.64 9.25
N ASN A 38 4.80 -5.77 9.06
CA ASN A 38 5.63 -6.78 9.71
C ASN A 38 5.11 -8.21 9.49
N GLY A 39 4.63 -8.52 8.27
CA GLY A 39 4.07 -9.84 7.93
C GLY A 39 2.64 -10.09 8.41
N GLU A 40 2.02 -9.19 9.17
CA GLU A 40 0.64 -9.33 9.65
C GLU A 40 -0.34 -8.54 8.76
N PRO A 41 -1.50 -9.11 8.36
CA PRO A 41 -2.49 -8.40 7.56
C PRO A 41 -3.06 -7.17 8.27
N LEU A 42 -2.95 -6.00 7.63
CA LEU A 42 -3.58 -4.76 8.09
C LEU A 42 -4.93 -4.53 7.41
N THR A 43 -4.94 -4.58 6.07
CA THR A 43 -6.12 -4.30 5.26
C THR A 43 -5.95 -4.88 3.86
N THR A 44 -7.04 -4.89 3.09
CA THR A 44 -7.06 -5.27 1.68
C THR A 44 -7.79 -4.19 0.91
N PHE A 45 -7.20 -3.73 -0.19
CA PHE A 45 -7.80 -2.78 -1.11
C PHE A 45 -8.28 -3.51 -2.37
N ALA A 46 -9.55 -3.35 -2.74
CA ALA A 46 -10.05 -3.87 -4.01
C ALA A 46 -9.59 -2.98 -5.17
N GLU A 47 -8.93 -3.57 -6.17
CA GLU A 47 -8.45 -2.83 -7.33
C GLU A 47 -9.62 -2.17 -8.08
N ARG A 48 -9.50 -0.87 -8.34
CA ARG A 48 -10.50 -0.08 -9.08
C ARG A 48 -10.12 0.13 -10.54
N ILE A 49 -8.88 -0.21 -10.88
CA ILE A 49 -8.23 -0.26 -12.20
C ILE A 49 -7.30 -1.47 -12.13
N SER A 50 -7.07 -2.17 -13.25
CA SER A 50 -6.20 -3.34 -13.27
C SER A 50 -4.81 -3.01 -12.72
N GLY A 51 -4.30 -3.87 -11.83
CA GLY A 51 -2.91 -3.80 -11.38
C GLY A 51 -1.89 -3.87 -12.53
N ASP A 52 -2.26 -4.49 -13.65
CA ASP A 52 -1.40 -4.60 -14.85
C ASP A 52 -1.06 -3.24 -15.48
N ASP A 53 -1.88 -2.22 -15.25
CA ASP A 53 -1.66 -0.86 -15.78
C ASP A 53 -0.68 -0.05 -14.90
N VAL A 54 -0.27 -0.58 -13.74
CA VAL A 54 0.63 0.09 -12.80
C VAL A 54 2.09 -0.08 -13.23
N THR A 55 2.75 1.03 -13.54
CA THR A 55 4.12 1.03 -14.08
C THR A 55 5.18 1.58 -13.12
N ASN A 56 4.75 2.24 -12.04
CA ASN A 56 5.65 2.90 -11.10
C ASN A 56 5.16 2.76 -9.66
N VAL A 57 6.11 2.53 -8.74
CA VAL A 57 5.89 2.62 -7.30
C VAL A 57 6.52 3.91 -6.80
N ASN A 58 5.78 4.69 -6.01
CA ASN A 58 6.27 5.93 -5.42
C ASN A 58 6.12 5.90 -3.90
N VAL A 59 7.24 6.09 -3.18
CA VAL A 59 7.27 6.20 -1.72
C VAL A 59 7.76 7.59 -1.34
N LYS A 60 6.95 8.32 -0.56
CA LYS A 60 7.22 9.69 -0.11
C LYS A 60 6.64 9.90 1.30
N GLY A 61 7.16 10.89 2.01
CA GLY A 61 6.69 11.30 3.35
C GLY A 61 7.84 11.60 4.30
N GLY A 62 7.52 11.88 5.57
CA GLY A 62 8.49 12.05 6.64
C GLY A 62 9.02 10.72 7.16
N VAL A 63 9.57 9.89 6.26
CA VAL A 63 10.04 8.53 6.55
C VAL A 63 11.48 8.33 6.13
N HIS A 64 12.19 7.45 6.81
CA HIS A 64 13.49 6.93 6.36
C HIS A 64 13.26 5.57 5.68
N VAL A 65 13.55 5.46 4.39
CA VAL A 65 13.42 4.19 3.65
C VAL A 65 14.74 3.43 3.72
N HIS A 66 14.74 2.30 4.42
CA HIS A 66 15.93 1.45 4.57
C HIS A 66 16.21 0.60 3.34
N SER A 67 15.18 0.00 2.75
CA SER A 67 15.27 -0.83 1.55
C SER A 67 13.93 -0.89 0.83
N VAL A 68 13.99 -1.23 -0.46
CA VAL A 68 12.83 -1.60 -1.28
C VAL A 68 13.21 -2.85 -2.06
N SER A 69 12.33 -3.85 -2.05
CA SER A 69 12.52 -5.10 -2.78
C SER A 69 11.19 -5.53 -3.42
N TYR A 70 11.27 -6.20 -4.56
CA TYR A 70 10.14 -6.83 -5.24
C TYR A 70 10.49 -8.29 -5.55
N LEU A 71 9.46 -9.13 -5.71
CA LEU A 71 9.55 -10.55 -6.07
C LEU A 71 8.85 -10.80 -7.40
#